data_AF-A0A9E7L494-F1
#
_entry.id   AF-A0A9E7L494-F1
#
_cell.length_a   1.000
_cell.length_b   1.000
_cell.length_c   1.000
_cell.angle_alpha   90.00
_cell.angle_beta   90.00
_cell.angle_gamma   90.00
#
_symmetry.space_group_name_H-M   'P 1'
#
loop_
_entity.id
_entity.type
_entity.pdbx_description
1 polymer ?
#
loop_
_entity_poly.entity_id
_entity_poly.type
_entity_poly.pdbx_seq_one_letter_code
_entity_poly.pdbx_strand_id
1 'polypeptide(L)'
;MDGQVGSVSERKNAPEDGSADSGRTMNGDRTVKRLRLSKALTIPENATVREACRRMAVRRVDAVLLTDSNALLCGILTDKDITTRVIAQELKLEETPVSKVMTRDPIFVLSDTLAVEALQKMVQGKFRHLPIVENGEVIALLDIAKCLHDAITRMERAAEKGKAMVAAVEAMEKHWGTTISGPNTFIETLRVRMLRPSLSTIIEENSKFVTVSPTDSVLTATKKMLKLKISSSIVAIENKPQGILTSRDILMRVVTKNLSPESTPVEKVMTPNPECGTVDTTILDALHTMHDRKFLHLPVVDRDGFIVSVVDVIRVAHAAIATAGSNAGAGNQTPSSMMQKFWDSFLSLGPLDDDDDFQSEKSTRVTSEATERIKYALHPSSSLSTTFGFKLEDKHGRMHRFNCETQSLTDLITCILQRVGDDIDKSHLPQILYEDEDHDKVVLASDGDLVAAVDHARQSGLKSLRLHLDHSGLGRRKKGHESGSLEYAHKDAWAAAYSTVAAGAAFVAGIGVMAYLKRSAA
;
A
#
# COMPACT_ATOMS: atom_id res chain seq x y z
N MET A 1 65.47 42.40 27.45
CA MET A 1 66.55 42.33 26.45
C MET A 1 66.13 41.26 25.45
N ASP A 2 65.27 41.66 24.51
CA ASP A 2 65.66 42.10 23.16
C ASP A 2 65.94 40.85 22.29
N GLY A 3 65.35 40.64 21.13
CA GLY A 3 64.61 41.54 20.27
C GLY A 3 64.03 40.80 19.06
N GLN A 4 63.42 41.60 18.22
CA GLN A 4 62.46 41.35 17.16
C GLN A 4 63.14 41.10 15.79
N VAL A 5 62.30 40.95 14.75
CA VAL A 5 62.55 41.01 13.28
C VAL A 5 62.79 39.63 12.62
N GLY A 6 62.12 39.22 11.53
CA GLY A 6 61.20 39.87 10.61
C GLY A 6 60.84 38.92 9.44
N SER A 7 59.76 39.28 8.75
CA SER A 7 59.03 38.62 7.65
C SER A 7 59.78 38.38 6.32
N VAL A 8 59.27 37.44 5.49
CA VAL A 8 58.82 37.56 4.05
C VAL A 8 58.68 36.13 3.47
N SER A 9 57.46 35.62 3.26
CA SER A 9 56.73 35.49 1.98
C SER A 9 57.30 34.50 0.96
N GLU A 10 56.61 33.37 0.77
CA GLU A 10 56.48 32.76 -0.57
C GLU A 10 55.11 32.07 -0.69
N ARG A 11 54.34 32.54 -1.68
CA ARG A 11 53.03 32.03 -2.12
C ARG A 11 53.22 30.85 -3.09
N LYS A 12 52.30 29.88 -3.03
CA LYS A 12 51.76 29.03 -4.13
C LYS A 12 51.06 27.83 -3.45
N ASN A 13 49.86 27.35 -3.78
CA ASN A 13 48.77 27.71 -4.67
C ASN A 13 47.55 26.95 -4.08
N ALA A 14 46.40 27.58 -3.97
CA ALA A 14 45.13 26.89 -3.78
C ALA A 14 44.71 26.20 -5.11
N PRO A 15 43.80 25.23 -5.04
CA PRO A 15 42.67 25.23 -5.95
C PRO A 15 41.37 25.41 -5.18
N GLU A 16 40.59 26.37 -5.68
CA GLU A 16 39.22 26.69 -5.31
C GLU A 16 38.22 25.61 -5.76
N ASP A 17 37.11 25.59 -5.03
CA ASP A 17 35.75 25.17 -5.39
C ASP A 17 35.55 24.09 -6.47
N GLY A 18 35.05 22.96 -5.97
CA GLY A 18 34.32 21.97 -6.76
C GLY A 18 33.09 21.51 -5.98
N SER A 19 32.04 22.31 -6.01
CA SER A 19 30.68 21.86 -5.69
C SER A 19 30.31 20.69 -6.59
N ALA A 20 30.25 19.49 -6.02
CA ALA A 20 29.69 18.30 -6.66
C ALA A 20 28.70 17.63 -5.72
N ASP A 21 27.54 18.25 -5.61
CA ASP A 21 26.28 17.56 -5.37
C ASP A 21 26.04 16.58 -6.52
N SER A 22 26.32 15.30 -6.29
CA SER A 22 25.71 14.19 -7.06
C SER A 22 26.08 12.83 -6.46
N GLY A 23 25.72 12.61 -5.18
CA GLY A 23 25.63 11.27 -4.63
C GLY A 23 24.29 10.65 -5.01
N ARG A 24 24.20 10.07 -6.22
CA ARG A 24 23.08 9.23 -6.67
C ARG A 24 22.81 8.13 -5.63
N THR A 25 21.88 8.35 -4.70
CA THR A 25 21.30 7.25 -3.92
C THR A 25 20.38 6.47 -4.84
N MET A 26 20.91 5.35 -5.34
CA MET A 26 20.16 4.27 -5.97
C MET A 26 19.06 3.78 -5.00
N ASN A 27 17.85 3.58 -5.53
CA ASN A 27 16.68 2.92 -4.92
C ASN A 27 16.01 3.56 -3.69
N GLY A 28 14.87 4.24 -3.94
CA GLY A 28 13.55 3.88 -3.38
C GLY A 28 13.24 4.02 -1.88
N ASP A 29 14.21 4.05 -0.98
CA ASP A 29 13.95 3.88 0.46
C ASP A 29 14.09 5.20 1.24
N ARG A 30 13.04 5.51 2.00
CA ARG A 30 12.90 6.75 2.78
C ARG A 30 13.55 6.56 4.16
N THR A 31 14.44 7.47 4.55
CA THR A 31 15.00 7.50 5.92
C THR A 31 14.03 8.12 6.92
N VAL A 32 14.22 7.85 8.21
CA VAL A 32 13.40 8.38 9.30
C VAL A 32 13.37 9.92 9.30
N LYS A 33 14.51 10.58 9.03
CA LYS A 33 14.61 12.04 8.91
C LYS A 33 13.64 12.62 7.86
N ARG A 34 13.30 11.85 6.82
CA ARG A 34 12.36 12.28 5.77
C ARG A 34 10.88 12.14 6.18
N LEU A 35 10.55 11.57 7.35
CA LEU A 35 9.17 11.26 7.77
C LEU A 35 8.37 12.43 8.40
N ARG A 36 8.80 13.69 8.25
CA ARG A 36 8.17 14.87 8.93
C ARG A 36 7.99 14.60 10.42
N LEU A 37 9.13 14.51 11.10
CA LEU A 37 9.23 14.16 12.52
C LEU A 37 8.56 15.20 13.42
N SER A 38 7.91 14.72 14.47
CA SER A 38 7.37 15.57 15.53
C SER A 38 8.45 15.79 16.58
N LYS A 39 8.63 17.03 17.04
CA LYS A 39 9.52 17.33 18.18
C LYS A 39 9.09 16.49 19.39
N ALA A 40 10.04 15.79 19.99
CA ALA A 40 9.77 14.98 21.16
C ALA A 40 9.26 15.85 22.32
N LEU A 41 8.22 15.38 22.98
CA LEU A 41 7.85 15.92 24.30
C LEU A 41 8.80 15.28 25.32
N THR A 42 9.54 16.10 26.05
CA THR A 42 10.45 15.68 27.11
C THR A 42 9.99 16.23 28.47
N ILE A 43 10.14 15.42 29.52
CA ILE A 43 9.94 15.83 30.92
C ILE A 43 11.01 15.20 31.82
N PRO A 44 11.34 15.82 32.96
CA PRO A 44 12.21 15.21 33.96
C PRO A 44 11.63 13.91 34.55
N GLU A 45 12.48 12.93 34.88
CA GLU A 45 12.04 11.63 35.43
C GLU A 45 11.40 11.70 36.82
N ASN A 46 11.63 12.79 37.56
CA ASN A 46 11.01 13.06 38.86
C ASN A 46 9.64 13.76 38.75
N ALA A 47 9.20 14.13 37.54
CA ALA A 47 7.88 14.72 37.33
C ALA A 47 6.77 13.72 37.73
N THR A 48 5.61 14.23 38.12
CA THR A 48 4.48 13.38 38.49
C THR A 48 3.75 12.84 37.25
N VAL A 49 3.07 11.71 37.40
CA VAL A 49 2.21 11.16 36.34
C VAL A 49 1.16 12.18 35.90
N ARG A 50 0.56 12.93 36.85
CA ARG A 50 -0.42 13.99 36.53
C ARG A 50 0.17 15.05 35.60
N GLU A 51 1.38 15.52 35.87
CA GLU A 51 2.04 16.52 35.01
C GLU A 51 2.35 15.95 33.62
N ALA A 52 2.80 14.69 33.55
CA ALA A 52 3.03 14.00 32.28
C ALA A 52 1.74 13.92 31.45
N CYS A 53 0.64 13.43 32.04
CA CYS A 53 -0.67 13.34 31.40
C CYS A 53 -1.15 14.70 30.88
N ARG A 54 -0.98 15.76 31.67
CA ARG A 54 -1.35 17.13 31.28
C ARG A 54 -0.54 17.60 30.07
N ARG A 55 0.78 17.42 30.07
CA ARG A 55 1.64 17.81 28.95
C ARG A 55 1.36 17.00 27.68
N MET A 56 1.14 15.70 27.81
CA MET A 56 0.74 14.82 26.71
C MET A 56 -0.56 15.31 26.06
N ALA A 57 -1.56 15.64 26.89
CA ALA A 57 -2.85 16.14 26.41
C ALA A 57 -2.76 17.48 25.69
N VAL A 58 -1.99 18.44 26.23
CA VAL A 58 -1.76 19.75 25.61
C VAL A 58 -1.10 19.60 24.24
N ARG A 59 -0.12 18.71 24.12
CA ARG A 59 0.58 18.43 22.85
C ARG A 59 -0.18 17.46 21.94
N ARG A 60 -1.28 16.88 22.40
CA ARG A 60 -2.05 15.82 21.72
C ARG A 60 -1.20 14.62 21.31
N VAL A 61 -0.22 14.26 22.14
CA VAL A 61 0.65 13.11 21.97
C VAL A 61 0.30 12.02 22.98
N ASP A 62 0.63 10.77 22.65
CA ASP A 62 0.34 9.57 23.44
C ASP A 62 1.61 8.92 24.03
N ALA A 63 2.77 9.57 23.86
CA ALA A 63 4.02 9.22 24.52
C ALA A 63 4.87 10.44 24.89
N VAL A 64 5.68 10.31 25.94
CA VAL A 64 6.63 11.31 26.43
C VAL A 64 7.97 10.66 26.76
N LEU A 65 9.05 11.35 26.42
CA LEU A 65 10.42 10.94 26.73
C LEU A 65 10.86 11.54 28.06
N LEU A 66 11.63 10.76 28.82
CA LEU A 66 12.04 11.09 30.17
C LEU A 66 13.54 11.32 30.20
N THR A 67 13.94 12.41 30.84
CA THR A 67 15.34 12.76 31.00
C THR A 67 15.76 12.70 32.46
N ASP A 68 16.98 12.22 32.69
CA ASP A 68 17.64 12.24 34.00
C ASP A 68 18.10 13.67 34.38
N SER A 69 18.82 13.78 35.50
CA SER A 69 19.44 15.03 35.96
C SER A 69 20.50 15.61 35.02
N ASN A 70 21.08 14.79 34.14
CA ASN A 70 22.08 15.18 33.15
C ASN A 70 21.46 15.54 31.79
N ALA A 71 20.12 15.61 31.71
CA ALA A 71 19.36 15.79 30.48
C ALA A 71 19.52 14.65 29.45
N LEU A 72 19.98 13.47 29.89
CA LEU A 72 20.09 12.28 29.05
C LEU A 72 18.78 11.48 29.06
N LEU A 73 18.46 10.84 27.94
CA LEU A 73 17.28 9.97 27.83
C LEU A 73 17.40 8.76 28.76
N CYS A 74 16.52 8.67 29.75
CA CYS A 74 16.49 7.55 30.71
C CYS A 74 15.23 6.69 30.61
N GLY A 75 14.19 7.16 29.89
CA GLY A 75 12.95 6.41 29.78
C GLY A 75 11.93 6.95 28.78
N ILE A 76 10.88 6.17 28.58
CA ILE A 76 9.67 6.55 27.84
C ILE A 76 8.42 6.19 28.67
N LEU A 77 7.41 7.05 28.62
CA LEU A 77 6.09 6.79 29.21
C LEU A 77 5.01 6.96 28.14
N THR A 78 4.14 5.97 28.00
CA THR A 78 3.05 5.97 27.02
C THR A 78 1.66 5.95 27.68
N ASP A 79 0.62 6.25 26.91
CA ASP A 79 -0.79 6.08 27.32
C ASP A 79 -1.10 4.66 27.83
N LYS A 80 -0.48 3.64 27.21
CA LYS A 80 -0.56 2.23 27.63
C LYS A 80 0.04 2.02 29.01
N ASP A 81 1.19 2.63 29.29
CA ASP A 81 1.84 2.54 30.59
C ASP A 81 1.00 3.23 31.67
N ILE A 82 0.45 4.40 31.38
CA ILE A 82 -0.49 5.10 32.28
C ILE A 82 -1.71 4.22 32.58
N THR A 83 -2.30 3.62 31.54
CA THR A 83 -3.47 2.74 31.69
C THR A 83 -3.16 1.53 32.57
N THR A 84 -2.03 0.86 32.32
CA THR A 84 -1.76 -0.47 32.88
C THR A 84 -0.95 -0.45 34.18
N ARG A 85 -0.05 0.53 34.36
CA ARG A 85 0.84 0.64 35.53
C ARG A 85 0.36 1.67 36.54
N VAL A 86 -0.55 2.58 36.15
CA VAL A 86 -1.09 3.62 37.05
C VAL A 86 -2.57 3.35 37.32
N ILE A 87 -3.43 3.44 36.31
CA ILE A 87 -4.88 3.37 36.50
C ILE A 87 -5.32 1.98 36.97
N ALA A 88 -4.88 0.92 36.28
CA ALA A 88 -5.22 -0.46 36.66
C ALA A 88 -4.65 -0.88 38.02
N GLN A 89 -3.61 -0.18 38.51
CA GLN A 89 -2.96 -0.39 39.82
C GLN A 89 -3.44 0.59 40.88
N GLU A 90 -4.41 1.45 40.55
CA GLU A 90 -5.02 2.42 41.47
C GLU A 90 -3.99 3.37 42.12
N LEU A 91 -2.90 3.68 41.40
CA LEU A 91 -1.88 4.61 41.87
C LEU A 91 -2.37 6.06 41.75
N LYS A 92 -2.08 6.86 42.77
CA LYS A 92 -2.37 8.30 42.77
C LYS A 92 -1.49 9.05 41.78
N LEU A 93 -2.10 9.82 40.88
CA LEU A 93 -1.39 10.49 39.78
C LEU A 93 -0.53 11.67 40.26
N GLU A 94 -0.90 12.27 41.39
CA GLU A 94 -0.28 13.45 41.99
C GLU A 94 1.00 13.11 42.74
N GLU A 95 1.04 11.91 43.34
CA GLU A 95 2.12 11.46 44.22
C GLU A 95 3.12 10.55 43.50
N THR A 96 2.69 9.90 42.40
CA THR A 96 3.53 8.93 41.69
C THR A 96 4.46 9.63 40.70
N PRO A 97 5.79 9.54 40.86
CA PRO A 97 6.74 10.02 39.86
C PRO A 97 6.75 9.10 38.64
N VAL A 98 6.98 9.68 37.45
CA VAL A 98 7.02 8.94 36.18
C VAL A 98 8.13 7.89 36.14
N SER A 99 9.24 8.11 36.84
CA SER A 99 10.35 7.15 36.95
C SER A 99 9.98 5.79 37.54
N LYS A 100 8.86 5.70 38.31
CA LYS A 100 8.35 4.44 38.85
C LYS A 100 7.54 3.63 37.85
N VAL A 101 7.00 4.26 36.82
CA VAL A 101 6.06 3.64 35.87
C VAL A 101 6.56 3.68 34.43
N MET A 102 7.68 4.34 34.16
CA MET A 102 8.29 4.40 32.83
C MET A 102 8.85 3.06 32.35
N THR A 103 9.00 2.94 31.04
CA THR A 103 9.89 1.94 30.43
C THR A 103 11.29 2.53 30.39
N ARG A 104 12.23 1.90 31.10
CA ARG A 104 13.66 2.28 31.13
C ARG A 104 14.35 1.86 29.85
N ASP A 105 15.41 2.58 29.51
CA ASP A 105 16.33 2.27 28.41
C ASP A 105 15.61 1.94 27.09
N PRO A 106 14.77 2.87 26.57
CA PRO A 106 13.99 2.61 25.37
C PRO A 106 14.91 2.41 24.16
N ILE A 107 14.58 1.41 23.33
CA ILE A 107 15.21 1.21 22.02
C ILE A 107 15.01 2.47 21.19
N PHE A 108 16.07 2.95 20.55
CA PHE A 108 16.06 4.13 19.69
C PHE A 108 16.64 3.83 18.31
N VAL A 109 16.47 4.77 17.37
CA VAL A 109 17.10 4.73 16.04
C VAL A 109 17.80 6.05 15.74
N LEU A 110 18.70 6.03 14.76
CA LEU A 110 19.35 7.21 14.25
C LEU A 110 18.47 7.91 13.20
N SER A 111 18.73 9.18 12.94
CA SER A 111 17.94 9.98 11.98
C SER A 111 18.06 9.45 10.54
N ASP A 112 19.18 8.83 10.19
CA ASP A 112 19.51 8.24 8.90
C ASP A 112 19.02 6.79 8.73
N THR A 113 18.53 6.15 9.80
CA THR A 113 17.95 4.81 9.75
C THR A 113 16.81 4.75 8.74
N LEU A 114 16.66 3.64 8.01
CA LEU A 114 15.58 3.44 7.05
C LEU A 114 14.22 3.37 7.76
N ALA A 115 13.17 3.96 7.19
CA ALA A 115 11.82 3.93 7.75
C ALA A 115 11.29 2.50 7.92
N VAL A 116 11.63 1.60 6.98
CA VAL A 116 11.27 0.18 7.04
C VAL A 116 11.98 -0.52 8.19
N GLU A 117 13.25 -0.24 8.43
CA GLU A 117 14.00 -0.81 9.56
C GLU A 117 13.43 -0.32 10.90
N ALA A 118 13.09 0.97 11.00
CA ALA A 118 12.42 1.53 12.17
C ALA A 118 11.05 0.87 12.42
N LEU A 119 10.27 0.65 11.36
CA LEU A 119 8.99 -0.07 11.44
C LEU A 119 9.19 -1.53 11.87
N GLN A 120 10.21 -2.23 11.36
CA GLN A 120 10.55 -3.58 11.78
C GLN A 120 10.91 -3.64 13.27
N LYS A 121 11.70 -2.69 13.78
CA LYS A 121 12.03 -2.57 15.21
C LYS A 121 10.78 -2.37 16.06
N MET A 122 9.87 -1.49 15.66
CA MET A 122 8.57 -1.27 16.33
C MET A 122 7.74 -2.55 16.39
N VAL A 123 7.65 -3.25 15.26
CA VAL A 123 6.85 -4.48 15.15
C VAL A 123 7.43 -5.61 15.99
N GLN A 124 8.74 -5.87 15.88
CA GLN A 124 9.43 -6.93 16.63
C GLN A 124 9.39 -6.66 18.14
N GLY A 125 9.62 -5.40 18.53
CA GLY A 125 9.58 -4.98 19.93
C GLY A 125 8.18 -4.75 20.49
N LYS A 126 7.13 -4.84 19.66
CA LYS A 126 5.72 -4.64 20.03
C LYS A 126 5.46 -3.27 20.69
N PHE A 127 6.09 -2.23 20.17
CA PHE A 127 5.90 -0.84 20.60
C PHE A 127 5.61 0.07 19.40
N ARG A 128 4.90 1.17 19.66
CA ARG A 128 4.45 2.11 18.62
C ARG A 128 5.31 3.35 18.50
N HIS A 129 6.14 3.61 19.51
CA HIS A 129 6.89 4.83 19.67
C HIS A 129 8.38 4.50 19.70
N LEU A 130 9.16 5.22 18.91
CA LEU A 130 10.59 4.99 18.78
C LEU A 130 11.32 6.34 18.87
N PRO A 131 12.10 6.59 19.94
CA PRO A 131 12.97 7.75 20.05
C PRO A 131 13.94 7.82 18.87
N ILE A 132 14.19 9.03 18.39
CA ILE A 132 15.18 9.30 17.35
C ILE A 132 16.31 10.10 17.98
N VAL A 133 17.53 9.59 17.84
CA VAL A 133 18.75 10.17 18.39
C VAL A 133 19.66 10.64 17.26
N GLU A 134 20.23 11.84 17.38
CA GLU A 134 21.24 12.38 16.48
C GLU A 134 22.35 13.01 17.34
N ASN A 135 23.62 12.66 17.09
CA ASN A 135 24.77 13.13 17.86
C ASN A 135 24.69 12.91 19.38
N GLY A 136 24.01 11.84 19.82
CA GLY A 136 23.80 11.53 21.24
C GLY A 136 22.66 12.29 21.92
N GLU A 137 21.96 13.16 21.18
CA GLU A 137 20.80 13.91 21.68
C GLU A 137 19.49 13.38 21.08
N VAL A 138 18.42 13.44 21.86
CA VAL A 138 17.08 13.07 21.40
C VAL A 138 16.46 14.23 20.62
N ILE A 139 16.24 14.02 19.32
CA ILE A 139 15.69 15.06 18.44
C ILE A 139 14.17 14.96 18.27
N ALA A 140 13.63 13.74 18.27
CA ALA A 140 12.25 13.48 17.87
C ALA A 140 11.72 12.14 18.40
N LEU A 141 10.41 11.97 18.27
CA LEU A 141 9.71 10.71 18.54
C LEU A 141 8.98 10.25 17.28
N LEU A 142 9.30 9.04 16.81
CA LEU A 142 8.61 8.41 15.70
C LEU A 142 7.41 7.62 16.21
N ASP A 143 6.25 7.84 15.61
CA ASP A 143 5.03 7.06 15.82
C ASP A 143 4.85 6.10 14.63
N ILE A 144 4.48 4.85 14.90
CA ILE A 144 4.18 3.83 13.89
C ILE A 144 3.20 4.32 12.82
N ALA A 145 2.25 5.20 13.19
CA ALA A 145 1.31 5.82 12.27
C ALA A 145 1.99 6.57 11.11
N LYS A 146 3.20 7.11 11.35
CA LYS A 146 4.02 7.80 10.33
C LYS A 146 4.68 6.85 9.35
N CYS A 147 4.83 5.58 9.72
CA CYS A 147 5.42 4.53 8.90
C CYS A 147 4.37 3.70 8.15
N LEU A 148 3.07 3.91 8.38
CA LEU A 148 2.01 3.13 7.72
C LEU A 148 1.97 3.36 6.22
N HIS A 149 2.28 4.57 5.75
CA HIS A 149 2.38 4.83 4.32
C HIS A 149 3.41 3.92 3.66
N ASP A 150 4.58 3.75 4.28
CA ASP A 150 5.63 2.86 3.77
C ASP A 150 5.17 1.39 3.78
N ALA A 151 4.41 0.96 4.80
CA ALA A 151 3.81 -0.38 4.85
C ALA A 151 2.78 -0.60 3.73
N ILE A 152 1.89 0.37 3.52
CA ILE A 152 0.87 0.38 2.45
C ILE A 152 1.54 0.29 1.09
N THR A 153 2.46 1.21 0.77
CA THR A 153 3.17 1.24 -0.51
C THR A 153 3.94 -0.05 -0.75
N ARG A 154 4.51 -0.67 0.29
CA ARG A 154 5.20 -1.95 0.16
C ARG A 154 4.22 -3.09 -0.16
N MET A 155 3.06 -3.13 0.49
CA MET A 155 2.00 -4.10 0.17
C MET A 155 1.43 -3.91 -1.23
N GLU A 156 1.20 -2.68 -1.67
CA GLU A 156 0.72 -2.38 -3.02
C GLU A 156 1.70 -2.90 -4.08
N ARG A 157 3.00 -2.68 -3.89
CA ARG A 157 4.05 -3.23 -4.76
C ARG A 157 4.09 -4.76 -4.74
N ALA A 158 3.92 -5.38 -3.57
CA ALA A 158 3.89 -6.84 -3.45
C ALA A 158 2.67 -7.43 -4.16
N ALA A 159 1.50 -6.81 -4.00
CA ALA A 159 0.27 -7.22 -4.69
C ALA A 159 0.42 -7.08 -6.21
N GLU A 160 1.02 -6.00 -6.71
CA GLU A 160 1.22 -5.80 -8.15
C GLU A 160 2.18 -6.82 -8.77
N LYS A 161 3.30 -7.10 -8.08
CA LYS A 161 4.22 -8.19 -8.48
C LYS A 161 3.52 -9.55 -8.49
N GLY A 162 2.66 -9.80 -7.50
CA GLY A 162 1.86 -11.03 -7.43
C GLY A 162 0.92 -11.18 -8.63
N LYS A 163 0.21 -10.11 -9.02
CA LYS A 163 -0.67 -10.13 -10.20
C LYS A 163 0.09 -10.47 -11.49
N ALA A 164 1.26 -9.87 -11.68
CA ALA A 164 2.10 -10.14 -12.86
C ALA A 164 2.55 -11.61 -12.90
N MET A 165 2.89 -12.20 -11.75
CA MET A 165 3.28 -13.61 -11.66
C MET A 165 2.11 -14.54 -12.03
N VAL A 166 0.90 -14.23 -11.58
CA VAL A 166 -0.31 -15.02 -11.90
C VAL A 166 -0.63 -14.94 -13.39
N ALA A 167 -0.57 -13.74 -13.98
CA ALA A 167 -0.80 -13.57 -15.42
C ALA A 167 0.21 -14.39 -16.24
N ALA A 168 1.46 -14.48 -15.81
CA ALA A 168 2.46 -15.34 -16.44
C ALA A 168 2.14 -16.84 -16.30
N VAL A 169 1.67 -17.29 -15.14
CA VAL A 169 1.24 -18.68 -14.92
C VAL A 169 0.03 -19.02 -15.80
N GLU A 170 -1.00 -18.17 -15.84
CA GLU A 170 -2.17 -18.38 -16.69
C GLU A 170 -1.82 -18.36 -18.19
N ALA A 171 -0.85 -17.54 -18.60
CA ALA A 171 -0.34 -17.55 -19.96
C ALA A 171 0.37 -18.87 -20.29
N MET A 172 1.11 -19.47 -19.34
CA MET A 172 1.78 -20.76 -19.51
C MET A 172 0.77 -21.92 -19.57
N GLU A 173 -0.25 -21.93 -18.71
CA GLU A 173 -1.34 -22.92 -18.73
C GLU A 173 -2.09 -22.94 -20.07
N LYS A 174 -2.27 -21.78 -20.70
CA LYS A 174 -2.90 -21.68 -22.03
C LYS A 174 -2.06 -22.28 -23.15
N HIS A 175 -0.74 -22.35 -23.00
CA HIS A 175 0.17 -22.87 -24.04
C HIS A 175 0.50 -24.36 -23.88
N TRP A 176 0.39 -24.93 -22.67
CA TRP A 176 0.67 -26.35 -22.39
C TRP A 176 -0.59 -27.20 -22.22
N GLY A 177 -1.39 -27.27 -23.29
CA GLY A 177 -2.65 -28.01 -23.36
C GLY A 177 -2.73 -29.23 -22.42
N THR A 178 -3.65 -29.16 -21.45
CA THR A 178 -4.28 -30.28 -20.73
C THR A 178 -3.44 -31.56 -20.58
N THR A 179 -2.32 -31.51 -19.85
CA THR A 179 -1.64 -32.76 -19.44
C THR A 179 -1.21 -32.81 -17.96
N ILE A 180 -1.84 -32.02 -17.08
CA ILE A 180 -1.76 -32.26 -15.64
C ILE A 180 -3.18 -32.24 -15.07
N SER A 181 -3.84 -33.40 -15.10
CA SER A 181 -5.05 -33.65 -14.32
C SER A 181 -4.63 -33.84 -12.86
N GLY A 182 -4.40 -32.71 -12.18
CA GLY A 182 -4.10 -32.60 -10.75
C GLY A 182 -4.77 -31.32 -10.23
N PRO A 183 -5.24 -31.27 -8.98
CA PRO A 183 -6.33 -30.39 -8.61
C PRO A 183 -5.92 -28.91 -8.70
N ASN A 184 -6.71 -28.14 -9.46
CA ASN A 184 -6.70 -26.66 -9.55
C ASN A 184 -6.76 -25.94 -8.18
N THR A 185 -6.91 -26.68 -7.08
CA THR A 185 -6.86 -26.16 -5.72
C THR A 185 -5.47 -25.65 -5.33
N PHE A 186 -4.39 -26.18 -5.89
CA PHE A 186 -3.04 -25.76 -5.49
C PHE A 186 -2.67 -24.37 -6.02
N ILE A 187 -2.90 -24.11 -7.32
CA ILE A 187 -2.69 -22.79 -7.92
C ILE A 187 -3.67 -21.77 -7.33
N GLU A 188 -4.92 -22.17 -7.05
CA GLU A 188 -5.88 -21.30 -6.36
C GLU A 188 -5.48 -21.02 -4.90
N THR A 189 -4.87 -21.96 -4.19
CA THR A 189 -4.35 -21.75 -2.83
C THR A 189 -3.15 -20.80 -2.84
N LEU A 190 -2.25 -20.92 -3.82
CA LEU A 190 -1.16 -19.96 -4.03
C LEU A 190 -1.71 -18.58 -4.40
N ARG A 191 -2.73 -18.52 -5.26
CA ARG A 191 -3.45 -17.29 -5.67
C ARG A 191 -4.05 -16.57 -4.48
N VAL A 192 -4.83 -17.26 -3.65
CA VAL A 192 -5.52 -16.69 -2.48
C VAL A 192 -4.53 -16.26 -1.39
N ARG A 193 -3.48 -17.06 -1.15
CA ARG A 193 -2.56 -16.83 -0.02
C ARG A 193 -1.42 -15.86 -0.35
N MET A 194 -1.02 -15.72 -1.61
CA MET A 194 0.05 -14.80 -2.02
C MET A 194 -0.44 -13.41 -2.47
N LEU A 195 -1.68 -13.26 -2.96
CA LEU A 195 -2.08 -12.03 -3.64
C LEU A 195 -2.74 -10.99 -2.74
N ARG A 196 -3.53 -11.41 -1.73
CA ARG A 196 -4.23 -10.51 -0.80
C ARG A 196 -4.50 -11.22 0.52
N PRO A 197 -3.52 -11.28 1.44
CA PRO A 197 -3.78 -11.85 2.75
C PRO A 197 -4.89 -11.02 3.43
N SER A 198 -5.89 -11.71 3.95
CA SER A 198 -7.01 -11.15 4.71
C SER A 198 -6.73 -11.17 6.20
N LEU A 199 -7.55 -10.47 6.98
CA LEU A 199 -7.45 -10.47 8.43
C LEU A 199 -7.60 -11.88 9.02
N SER A 200 -8.37 -12.78 8.39
CA SER A 200 -8.45 -14.19 8.77
C SER A 200 -7.09 -14.91 8.81
N THR A 201 -6.10 -14.46 8.05
CA THR A 201 -4.75 -15.06 8.04
C THR A 201 -3.89 -14.69 9.26
N ILE A 202 -4.26 -13.63 9.98
CA ILE A 202 -3.53 -13.11 11.14
C ILE A 202 -4.32 -13.20 12.45
N ILE A 203 -5.61 -13.52 12.35
CA ILE A 203 -6.47 -13.80 13.50
C ILE A 203 -6.29 -15.27 13.86
N GLU A 204 -5.67 -15.51 15.01
CA GLU A 204 -5.61 -16.85 15.61
C GLU A 204 -7.00 -17.26 16.13
N GLU A 205 -7.32 -18.57 16.08
CA GLU A 205 -8.59 -19.12 16.58
C GLU A 205 -8.88 -18.77 18.05
N ASN A 206 -7.84 -18.48 18.85
CA ASN A 206 -7.93 -18.06 20.24
C ASN A 206 -7.44 -16.62 20.46
N SER A 207 -7.67 -15.73 19.50
CA SER A 207 -7.27 -14.33 19.61
C SER A 207 -7.88 -13.70 20.87
N LYS A 208 -7.01 -13.34 21.82
CA LYS A 208 -7.42 -12.73 23.08
C LYS A 208 -7.71 -11.25 22.84
N PHE A 209 -8.94 -10.83 23.12
CA PHE A 209 -9.34 -9.43 23.19
C PHE A 209 -10.14 -9.19 24.47
N VAL A 210 -10.25 -7.92 24.87
CA VAL A 210 -11.01 -7.54 26.07
C VAL A 210 -12.40 -7.08 25.66
N THR A 211 -13.43 -7.72 26.22
CA THR A 211 -14.82 -7.29 26.11
C THR A 211 -15.31 -6.71 27.43
N VAL A 212 -16.02 -5.59 27.36
CA VAL A 212 -16.64 -4.90 28.50
C VAL A 212 -18.09 -4.54 28.21
N SER A 213 -18.90 -4.50 29.27
CA SER A 213 -20.25 -3.94 29.23
C SER A 213 -20.19 -2.40 29.12
N PRO A 214 -21.15 -1.72 28.47
CA PRO A 214 -21.27 -0.26 28.51
C PRO A 214 -21.28 0.32 29.94
N THR A 215 -21.86 -0.43 30.88
CA THR A 215 -21.99 -0.08 32.30
C THR A 215 -20.78 -0.45 33.15
N ASP A 216 -19.81 -1.22 32.63
CA ASP A 216 -18.57 -1.51 33.35
C ASP A 216 -17.86 -0.18 33.65
N SER A 217 -17.14 -0.11 34.77
CA SER A 217 -16.30 1.04 35.07
C SER A 217 -15.02 1.05 34.22
N VAL A 218 -14.47 2.24 33.99
CA VAL A 218 -13.17 2.39 33.33
C VAL A 218 -12.08 1.58 34.06
N LEU A 219 -12.08 1.59 35.40
CA LEU A 219 -11.12 0.81 36.19
C LEU A 219 -11.23 -0.68 35.87
N THR A 220 -12.45 -1.22 35.83
CA THR A 220 -12.70 -2.63 35.47
C THR A 220 -12.15 -2.94 34.07
N ALA A 221 -12.40 -2.06 33.10
CA ALA A 221 -11.84 -2.19 31.75
C ALA A 221 -10.30 -2.19 31.78
N THR A 222 -9.66 -1.25 32.50
CA THR A 222 -8.19 -1.18 32.58
C THR A 222 -7.57 -2.40 33.25
N LYS A 223 -8.22 -3.00 34.26
CA LYS A 223 -7.78 -4.24 34.91
C LYS A 223 -7.86 -5.42 33.94
N LYS A 224 -8.93 -5.53 33.14
CA LYS A 224 -9.05 -6.53 32.07
C LYS A 224 -7.97 -6.33 30.99
N MET A 225 -7.72 -5.09 30.58
CA MET A 225 -6.65 -4.71 29.63
C MET A 225 -5.26 -5.09 30.13
N LEU A 226 -4.96 -4.81 31.40
CA LEU A 226 -3.71 -5.20 32.05
C LEU A 226 -3.53 -6.74 32.05
N LYS A 227 -4.57 -7.49 32.44
CA LYS A 227 -4.51 -8.97 32.50
C LYS A 227 -4.12 -9.60 31.15
N LEU A 228 -4.62 -9.04 30.05
CA LEU A 228 -4.32 -9.53 28.70
C LEU A 228 -3.13 -8.79 28.03
N LYS A 229 -2.56 -7.76 28.67
CA LYS A 229 -1.50 -6.89 28.14
C LYS A 229 -1.87 -6.14 26.85
N ILE A 230 -3.15 -5.80 26.70
CA ILE A 230 -3.74 -5.14 25.51
C ILE A 230 -4.02 -3.65 25.80
N SER A 231 -4.04 -2.80 24.78
CA SER A 231 -4.26 -1.34 24.88
C SER A 231 -5.64 -0.84 24.43
N SER A 232 -6.57 -1.77 24.15
CA SER A 232 -7.95 -1.49 23.79
C SER A 232 -8.92 -2.54 24.36
N SER A 233 -10.16 -2.14 24.62
CA SER A 233 -11.28 -3.00 24.93
C SER A 233 -12.47 -2.68 24.04
N ILE A 234 -13.13 -3.72 23.53
CA ILE A 234 -14.38 -3.58 22.78
C ILE A 234 -15.55 -3.53 23.78
N VAL A 235 -16.44 -2.57 23.56
CA VAL A 235 -17.67 -2.40 24.33
C VAL A 235 -18.77 -3.09 23.56
N ALA A 236 -19.41 -4.08 24.17
CA ALA A 236 -20.35 -4.95 23.47
C ALA A 236 -21.62 -5.20 24.28
N ILE A 237 -22.73 -5.35 23.56
CA ILE A 237 -24.01 -5.86 24.07
C ILE A 237 -24.33 -7.07 23.21
N GLU A 238 -24.61 -8.22 23.82
CA GLU A 238 -24.93 -9.47 23.10
C GLU A 238 -23.87 -9.83 22.03
N ASN A 239 -22.59 -9.66 22.35
CA ASN A 239 -21.44 -9.84 21.43
C ASN A 239 -21.40 -8.94 20.18
N LYS A 240 -22.28 -7.94 20.07
CA LYS A 240 -22.24 -6.93 19.01
C LYS A 240 -21.50 -5.68 19.46
N PRO A 241 -20.62 -5.10 18.62
CA PRO A 241 -19.83 -3.93 19.00
C PRO A 241 -20.71 -2.68 19.09
N GLN A 242 -20.65 -2.00 20.24
CA GLN A 242 -21.31 -0.71 20.50
C GLN A 242 -20.30 0.43 20.58
N GLY A 243 -19.07 0.11 20.99
CA GLY A 243 -18.02 1.09 21.19
C GLY A 243 -16.65 0.45 21.29
N ILE A 244 -15.61 1.27 21.27
CA ILE A 244 -14.25 0.87 21.61
C ILE A 244 -13.67 1.86 22.62
N LEU A 245 -12.96 1.35 23.62
CA LEU A 245 -12.22 2.14 24.59
C LEU A 245 -10.73 1.82 24.46
N THR A 246 -9.90 2.84 24.24
CA THR A 246 -8.44 2.70 24.11
C THR A 246 -7.69 3.39 25.25
N SER A 247 -6.41 3.05 25.45
CA SER A 247 -5.52 3.78 26.37
C SER A 247 -5.50 5.29 26.12
N ARG A 248 -5.61 5.72 24.86
CA ARG A 248 -5.71 7.13 24.47
C ARG A 248 -7.00 7.76 24.98
N ASP A 249 -8.13 7.07 24.89
CA ASP A 249 -9.41 7.58 25.39
C ASP A 249 -9.39 7.71 26.92
N ILE A 250 -8.79 6.75 27.62
CA ILE A 250 -8.62 6.80 29.08
C ILE A 250 -7.79 8.04 29.46
N LEU A 251 -6.65 8.28 28.80
CA LEU A 251 -5.85 9.47 29.02
C LEU A 251 -6.64 10.76 28.73
N MET A 252 -7.24 10.86 27.55
CA MET A 252 -7.81 12.10 27.02
C MET A 252 -9.22 12.44 27.52
N ARG A 253 -9.98 11.46 28.00
CA ARG A 253 -11.39 11.64 28.39
C ARG A 253 -11.64 11.34 29.87
N VAL A 254 -10.75 10.59 30.53
CA VAL A 254 -10.87 10.29 31.98
C VAL A 254 -9.85 11.09 32.76
N VAL A 255 -8.55 10.80 32.56
CA VAL A 255 -7.46 11.38 33.36
C VAL A 255 -7.40 12.89 33.23
N THR A 256 -7.36 13.40 32.01
CA THR A 256 -7.24 14.85 31.73
C THR A 256 -8.50 15.64 32.06
N LYS A 257 -9.63 14.96 32.25
CA LYS A 257 -10.90 15.54 32.69
C LYS A 257 -11.11 15.41 34.21
N ASN A 258 -10.14 14.86 34.93
CA ASN A 258 -10.22 14.56 36.37
C ASN A 258 -11.46 13.71 36.73
N LEU A 259 -11.87 12.81 35.85
CA LEU A 259 -12.93 11.85 36.16
C LEU A 259 -12.37 10.67 36.94
N SER A 260 -13.15 10.13 37.89
CA SER A 260 -12.76 8.93 38.63
C SER A 260 -12.88 7.68 37.75
N PRO A 261 -11.81 6.88 37.56
CA PRO A 261 -11.87 5.63 36.81
C PRO A 261 -12.79 4.57 37.45
N GLU A 262 -12.97 4.62 38.78
CA GLU A 262 -13.78 3.66 39.53
C GLU A 262 -15.28 3.80 39.26
N SER A 263 -15.76 5.05 39.15
CA SER A 263 -17.18 5.36 39.02
C SER A 263 -17.61 5.78 37.62
N THR A 264 -16.67 6.10 36.72
CA THR A 264 -17.00 6.49 35.35
C THR A 264 -17.33 5.25 34.52
N PRO A 265 -18.55 5.16 33.95
CA PRO A 265 -18.91 4.06 33.07
C PRO A 265 -18.19 4.18 31.72
N VAL A 266 -17.89 3.05 31.11
CA VAL A 266 -17.17 2.98 29.83
C VAL A 266 -17.95 3.69 28.72
N GLU A 267 -19.27 3.58 28.68
CA GLU A 267 -20.11 4.21 27.64
C GLU A 267 -19.96 5.73 27.55
N LYS A 268 -19.62 6.39 28.66
CA LYS A 268 -19.45 7.85 28.72
C LYS A 268 -18.16 8.32 28.04
N VAL A 269 -17.18 7.43 27.90
CA VAL A 269 -15.83 7.79 27.43
C VAL A 269 -15.36 6.96 26.24
N MET A 270 -16.07 5.89 25.86
CA MET A 270 -15.76 5.11 24.67
C MET A 270 -15.94 5.92 23.38
N THR A 271 -15.31 5.48 22.30
CA THR A 271 -15.67 5.89 20.94
C THR A 271 -16.85 5.04 20.50
N PRO A 272 -18.06 5.61 20.30
CA PRO A 272 -19.24 4.86 19.89
C PRO A 272 -19.14 4.45 18.41
N ASN A 273 -19.82 3.36 18.05
CA ASN A 273 -19.93 2.87 16.66
C ASN A 273 -18.58 2.80 15.94
N PRO A 274 -17.62 2.01 16.45
CA PRO A 274 -16.30 1.93 15.84
C PRO A 274 -16.40 1.33 14.42
N GLU A 275 -15.56 1.83 13.53
CA GLU A 275 -15.35 1.20 12.22
C GLU A 275 -14.90 -0.25 12.44
N CYS A 276 -15.56 -1.21 11.79
CA CYS A 276 -15.27 -2.63 11.94
C CYS A 276 -14.86 -3.23 10.60
N GLY A 277 -13.83 -4.06 10.61
CA GLY A 277 -13.50 -4.94 9.50
C GLY A 277 -14.26 -6.26 9.60
N THR A 278 -14.27 -7.02 8.52
CA THR A 278 -14.67 -8.43 8.50
C THR A 278 -13.45 -9.34 8.44
N VAL A 279 -13.63 -10.65 8.68
CA VAL A 279 -12.55 -11.64 8.50
C VAL A 279 -11.99 -11.67 7.07
N ASP A 280 -12.79 -11.25 6.09
CA ASP A 280 -12.45 -11.18 4.67
C ASP A 280 -11.77 -9.85 4.29
N THR A 281 -11.75 -8.86 5.19
CA THR A 281 -11.08 -7.57 4.95
C THR A 281 -9.60 -7.82 4.69
N THR A 282 -9.05 -7.22 3.62
CA THR A 282 -7.64 -7.42 3.28
C THR A 282 -6.74 -6.68 4.26
N ILE A 283 -5.52 -7.16 4.46
CA ILE A 283 -4.53 -6.47 5.30
C ILE A 283 -4.21 -5.08 4.73
N LEU A 284 -4.21 -4.93 3.41
CA LEU A 284 -4.02 -3.63 2.76
C LEU A 284 -5.18 -2.67 3.05
N ASP A 285 -6.43 -3.13 2.92
CA ASP A 285 -7.61 -2.31 3.24
C ASP A 285 -7.65 -1.94 4.73
N ALA A 286 -7.24 -2.85 5.62
CA ALA A 286 -7.12 -2.58 7.04
C ALA A 286 -6.05 -1.49 7.31
N LEU A 287 -4.90 -1.53 6.64
CA LEU A 287 -3.88 -0.48 6.75
C LEU A 287 -4.39 0.87 6.22
N HIS A 288 -5.04 0.90 5.06
CA HIS A 288 -5.65 2.11 4.50
C HIS A 288 -6.68 2.69 5.46
N THR A 289 -7.58 1.85 5.98
CA THR A 289 -8.62 2.27 6.93
C THR A 289 -7.98 2.86 8.20
N MET A 290 -7.01 2.17 8.82
CA MET A 290 -6.29 2.66 10.00
C MET A 290 -5.54 3.98 9.73
N HIS A 291 -4.86 4.06 8.58
CA HIS A 291 -4.09 5.24 8.18
C HIS A 291 -5.00 6.45 7.91
N ASP A 292 -6.08 6.28 7.16
CA ASP A 292 -6.92 7.38 6.70
C ASP A 292 -7.85 7.87 7.81
N ARG A 293 -8.41 6.93 8.59
CA ARG A 293 -9.31 7.24 9.71
C ARG A 293 -8.59 7.57 11.01
N LYS A 294 -7.25 7.48 11.05
CA LYS A 294 -6.39 7.87 12.18
C LYS A 294 -6.67 7.09 13.47
N PHE A 295 -6.91 5.80 13.36
CA PHE A 295 -6.98 4.88 14.49
C PHE A 295 -6.05 3.68 14.29
N LEU A 296 -5.68 3.01 15.38
CA LEU A 296 -4.66 1.96 15.37
C LEU A 296 -5.19 0.61 15.87
N HIS A 297 -6.50 0.52 16.12
CA HIS A 297 -7.20 -0.67 16.57
C HIS A 297 -8.44 -0.83 15.72
N LEU A 298 -8.61 -2.00 15.09
CA LEU A 298 -9.73 -2.32 14.23
C LEU A 298 -10.46 -3.55 14.82
N PRO A 299 -11.69 -3.38 15.34
CA PRO A 299 -12.57 -4.50 15.63
C PRO A 299 -12.86 -5.30 14.37
N VAL A 300 -12.91 -6.61 14.49
CA VAL A 300 -13.23 -7.54 13.41
C VAL A 300 -14.47 -8.32 13.79
N VAL A 301 -15.46 -8.31 12.91
CA VAL A 301 -16.74 -9.01 13.07
C VAL A 301 -16.92 -10.12 12.05
N ASP A 302 -17.77 -11.08 12.38
CA ASP A 302 -18.26 -12.09 11.44
C ASP A 302 -19.40 -11.55 10.56
N ARG A 303 -20.02 -12.44 9.78
CA ARG A 303 -21.14 -12.10 8.88
C ARG A 303 -22.42 -11.73 9.62
N ASP A 304 -22.58 -12.18 10.87
CA ASP A 304 -23.73 -11.92 11.71
C ASP A 304 -23.55 -10.65 12.58
N GLY A 305 -22.36 -10.03 12.48
CA GLY A 305 -21.98 -8.81 13.20
C GLY A 305 -21.48 -9.07 14.62
N PHE A 306 -21.16 -10.31 14.97
CA PHE A 306 -20.56 -10.65 16.26
C PHE A 306 -19.05 -10.42 16.22
N ILE A 307 -18.49 -10.00 17.36
CA ILE A 307 -17.06 -9.71 17.48
C ILE A 307 -16.26 -11.01 17.44
N VAL A 308 -15.33 -11.09 16.49
CA VAL A 308 -14.37 -12.18 16.33
C VAL A 308 -13.03 -11.82 16.99
N SER A 309 -12.55 -10.60 16.80
CA SER A 309 -11.24 -10.16 17.29
C SER A 309 -11.11 -8.64 17.30
N VAL A 310 -10.04 -8.13 17.90
CA VAL A 310 -9.58 -6.74 17.71
C VAL A 310 -8.13 -6.81 17.25
N VAL A 311 -7.85 -6.31 16.04
CA VAL A 311 -6.49 -6.28 15.48
C VAL A 311 -5.88 -4.90 15.69
N ASP A 312 -4.65 -4.86 16.19
CA ASP A 312 -3.88 -3.61 16.29
C ASP A 312 -3.00 -3.40 15.05
N VAL A 313 -2.58 -2.16 14.88
CA VAL A 313 -1.72 -1.75 13.76
C VAL A 313 -0.39 -2.49 13.72
N ILE A 314 0.14 -2.94 14.87
CA ILE A 314 1.42 -3.67 14.92
C ILE A 314 1.24 -5.04 14.27
N ARG A 315 0.14 -5.75 14.58
CA ARG A 315 -0.19 -7.04 13.96
C ARG A 315 -0.42 -6.91 12.46
N VAL A 316 -1.18 -5.90 12.04
CA VAL A 316 -1.45 -5.66 10.61
C VAL A 316 -0.16 -5.28 9.88
N ALA A 317 0.67 -4.39 10.43
CA ALA A 317 1.96 -4.01 9.86
C ALA A 317 2.96 -5.17 9.84
N HIS A 318 2.97 -6.04 10.87
CA HIS A 318 3.80 -7.24 10.88
C HIS A 318 3.48 -8.14 9.69
N ALA A 319 2.19 -8.40 9.47
CA ALA A 319 1.75 -9.23 8.38
C ALA A 319 2.07 -8.60 7.02
N ALA A 320 1.86 -7.29 6.88
CA ALA A 320 2.27 -6.53 5.70
C ALA A 320 3.77 -6.69 5.37
N ILE A 321 4.63 -6.58 6.38
CA ILE A 321 6.08 -6.74 6.23
C ILE A 321 6.44 -8.20 5.92
N ALA A 322 5.82 -9.17 6.59
CA ALA A 322 6.07 -10.59 6.37
C ALA A 322 5.67 -11.02 4.95
N THR A 323 4.50 -10.60 4.47
CA THR A 323 4.04 -10.89 3.11
C THR A 323 4.92 -10.22 2.06
N ALA A 324 5.38 -8.99 2.29
CA ALA A 324 6.22 -8.28 1.34
C ALA A 324 7.73 -8.59 1.48
N GLY A 325 8.15 -9.25 2.55
CA GLY A 325 9.54 -9.57 2.90
C GLY A 325 10.07 -10.81 2.19
N SER A 326 9.20 -11.69 1.69
CA SER A 326 9.60 -12.95 1.05
C SER A 326 10.35 -12.82 -0.28
N ASN A 327 10.50 -11.61 -0.84
CA ASN A 327 11.08 -11.41 -2.18
C ASN A 327 12.14 -10.28 -2.26
N ALA A 328 12.83 -9.94 -1.17
CA ALA A 328 13.96 -9.00 -1.21
C ALA A 328 15.20 -9.66 -0.62
N GLY A 329 16.15 -10.08 -1.48
CA GLY A 329 17.37 -10.73 -1.07
C GLY A 329 18.25 -9.85 -0.17
N ALA A 330 18.60 -10.37 1.00
CA ALA A 330 19.86 -10.14 1.71
C ALA A 330 19.98 -11.12 2.91
N GLY A 331 21.00 -11.98 2.87
CA GLY A 331 21.75 -12.49 4.03
C GLY A 331 21.01 -13.20 5.18
N ASN A 332 21.22 -14.52 5.28
CA ASN A 332 21.18 -15.34 6.51
C ASN A 332 20.14 -14.99 7.59
N GLN A 333 18.95 -15.59 7.49
CA GLN A 333 18.42 -16.55 8.48
C GLN A 333 17.03 -17.05 8.05
N THR A 334 17.00 -18.35 7.76
CA THR A 334 15.85 -19.28 7.65
C THR A 334 14.48 -18.71 7.27
N PRO A 335 14.04 -18.90 6.01
CA PRO A 335 12.62 -18.94 5.65
C PRO A 335 11.94 -20.06 6.44
N SER A 336 10.65 -19.92 6.75
CA SER A 336 9.86 -20.97 7.39
C SER A 336 10.03 -22.29 6.62
N SER A 337 10.50 -23.33 7.33
CA SER A 337 10.99 -24.60 6.75
C SER A 337 9.98 -25.34 5.87
N MET A 338 8.70 -24.96 5.94
CA MET A 338 7.63 -25.53 5.14
C MET A 338 7.65 -25.06 3.68
N MET A 339 8.13 -23.85 3.41
CA MET A 339 8.17 -23.31 2.05
C MET A 339 9.46 -23.66 1.32
N GLN A 340 10.56 -23.81 2.06
CA GLN A 340 11.81 -24.32 1.49
C GLN A 340 11.69 -25.79 1.09
N LYS A 341 11.04 -26.64 1.89
CA LYS A 341 10.71 -28.03 1.51
C LYS A 341 9.78 -28.11 0.29
N PHE A 342 8.89 -27.15 0.14
CA PHE A 342 8.02 -27.04 -1.02
C PHE A 342 8.81 -26.70 -2.29
N TRP A 343 9.70 -25.70 -2.23
CA TRP A 343 10.58 -25.33 -3.35
C TRP A 343 11.64 -26.41 -3.66
N ASP A 344 12.22 -27.06 -2.65
CA ASP A 344 13.13 -28.20 -2.84
C ASP A 344 12.40 -29.37 -3.50
N SER A 345 11.16 -29.66 -3.12
CA SER A 345 10.36 -30.73 -3.73
C SER A 345 9.92 -30.38 -5.17
N PHE A 346 9.84 -29.10 -5.51
CA PHE A 346 9.47 -28.62 -6.85
C PHE A 346 10.70 -28.54 -7.78
N LEU A 347 11.87 -28.15 -7.26
CA LEU A 347 13.15 -28.14 -7.98
C LEU A 347 13.78 -29.55 -8.08
N SER A 348 13.28 -30.53 -7.31
CA SER A 348 13.63 -31.95 -7.44
C SER A 348 12.92 -32.64 -8.62
N LEU A 349 11.97 -31.98 -9.28
CA LEU A 349 11.47 -32.38 -10.59
C LEU A 349 12.35 -31.68 -11.63
N GLY A 350 13.51 -32.29 -11.90
CA GLY A 350 14.48 -31.76 -12.84
C GLY A 350 13.90 -31.60 -14.26
N PRO A 351 14.52 -30.77 -15.10
CA PRO A 351 14.40 -30.94 -16.54
C PRO A 351 14.83 -32.38 -16.88
N LEU A 352 14.12 -33.01 -17.82
CA LEU A 352 14.64 -34.19 -18.51
C LEU A 352 15.86 -33.72 -19.31
N ASP A 353 17.04 -33.83 -18.71
CA ASP A 353 18.30 -33.87 -19.44
C ASP A 353 18.51 -35.34 -19.84
N ASP A 354 18.19 -35.65 -21.10
CA ASP A 354 18.90 -36.69 -21.83
C ASP A 354 20.31 -36.12 -22.11
N ASP A 355 21.35 -36.77 -21.57
CA ASP A 355 22.62 -36.99 -22.27
C ASP A 355 23.48 -38.06 -21.54
N ASP A 356 23.44 -39.24 -22.14
CA ASP A 356 24.51 -40.21 -22.46
C ASP A 356 25.66 -40.53 -21.49
N ASP A 357 25.89 -41.85 -21.37
CA ASP A 357 27.25 -42.41 -21.39
C ASP A 357 27.32 -43.72 -22.22
N PHE A 358 28.20 -43.70 -23.23
CA PHE A 358 28.81 -44.81 -23.99
C PHE A 358 27.96 -45.71 -24.93
N GLN A 359 27.95 -45.41 -26.24
CA GLN A 359 28.80 -46.06 -27.28
C GLN A 359 28.28 -45.87 -28.72
N SER A 360 29.25 -45.60 -29.60
CA SER A 360 29.34 -46.10 -30.99
C SER A 360 28.68 -45.32 -32.15
N GLU A 361 29.58 -44.67 -32.90
CA GLU A 361 29.72 -44.58 -34.37
C GLU A 361 28.61 -44.05 -35.30
N LYS A 362 29.08 -43.13 -36.18
CA LYS A 362 28.61 -42.78 -37.55
C LYS A 362 27.27 -42.06 -37.61
N SER A 363 27.06 -40.96 -38.33
CA SER A 363 27.63 -40.53 -39.60
C SER A 363 27.16 -39.10 -39.91
N THR A 364 28.03 -38.34 -40.58
CA THR A 364 27.76 -37.30 -41.60
C THR A 364 26.95 -36.03 -41.26
N ARG A 365 27.72 -34.95 -41.07
CA ARG A 365 27.58 -33.58 -41.64
C ARG A 365 26.36 -33.30 -42.53
N VAL A 366 25.61 -32.23 -42.23
CA VAL A 366 25.28 -31.13 -43.18
C VAL A 366 25.18 -29.78 -42.44
N THR A 367 25.80 -28.78 -43.04
CA THR A 367 25.91 -27.33 -42.78
C THR A 367 24.58 -26.57 -42.84
N SER A 368 24.28 -25.63 -41.92
CA SER A 368 24.49 -24.16 -42.00
C SER A 368 23.27 -23.36 -42.50
N GLU A 369 23.19 -22.11 -41.97
CA GLU A 369 22.26 -20.98 -42.23
C GLU A 369 20.95 -21.01 -41.42
N ALA A 370 20.54 -19.97 -40.67
CA ALA A 370 20.93 -18.56 -40.68
C ALA A 370 20.81 -17.95 -39.28
N THR A 371 21.90 -17.35 -38.81
CA THR A 371 21.88 -16.27 -37.82
C THR A 371 21.79 -14.98 -38.61
N GLU A 372 20.71 -14.19 -38.42
CA GLU A 372 20.78 -12.74 -38.21
C GLU A 372 19.37 -12.15 -38.27
N ARG A 373 18.89 -11.71 -37.10
CA ARG A 373 18.34 -10.37 -36.84
C ARG A 373 17.62 -10.41 -35.50
N ILE A 374 18.32 -9.97 -34.45
CA ILE A 374 17.81 -9.12 -33.36
C ILE A 374 19.07 -8.68 -32.60
N LYS A 375 19.61 -7.53 -33.00
CA LYS A 375 20.59 -6.78 -32.19
C LYS A 375 20.56 -5.29 -32.50
N TYR A 376 19.38 -4.70 -32.28
CA TYR A 376 19.12 -3.30 -31.89
C TYR A 376 17.72 -3.38 -31.24
N ALA A 377 17.40 -2.92 -30.04
CA ALA A 377 17.92 -1.82 -29.25
C ALA A 377 17.73 -2.05 -27.73
N LEU A 378 18.53 -1.32 -26.94
CA LEU A 378 18.43 -1.14 -25.50
C LEU A 378 17.15 -0.35 -25.10
N HIS A 379 16.60 -0.63 -23.91
CA HIS A 379 16.45 0.26 -22.74
C HIS A 379 15.27 -0.15 -21.83
N PRO A 380 15.41 -0.15 -20.49
CA PRO A 380 14.31 -0.41 -19.57
C PRO A 380 13.58 0.90 -19.23
N SER A 381 12.37 1.10 -19.73
CA SER A 381 11.53 2.26 -19.40
C SER A 381 10.60 1.98 -18.21
N SER A 382 10.55 2.98 -17.33
CA SER A 382 9.64 3.21 -16.20
C SER A 382 8.24 2.59 -16.32
N SER A 383 7.76 1.99 -15.21
CA SER A 383 6.38 1.53 -15.06
C SER A 383 5.39 2.69 -15.23
N LEU A 384 4.81 2.77 -16.42
CA LEU A 384 3.80 3.75 -16.79
C LEU A 384 2.45 3.38 -16.16
N SER A 385 1.66 4.39 -15.79
CA SER A 385 0.24 4.20 -15.47
C SER A 385 -0.43 3.45 -16.64
N THR A 386 -1.25 2.44 -16.40
CA THR A 386 -1.97 1.75 -17.49
C THR A 386 -3.07 2.62 -18.11
N THR A 387 -3.35 3.77 -17.49
CA THR A 387 -4.31 4.77 -17.96
C THR A 387 -3.61 6.03 -18.45
N PHE A 388 -4.22 6.70 -19.42
CA PHE A 388 -3.76 7.99 -19.95
C PHE A 388 -4.94 8.93 -20.20
N GLY A 389 -4.67 10.23 -20.19
CA GLY A 389 -5.69 11.25 -20.42
C GLY A 389 -5.98 11.44 -21.89
N PHE A 390 -7.24 11.63 -22.23
CA PHE A 390 -7.72 11.93 -23.58
C PHE A 390 -8.63 13.15 -23.54
N LYS A 391 -8.55 13.96 -24.60
CA LYS A 391 -9.43 15.10 -24.85
C LYS A 391 -10.13 14.88 -26.18
N LEU A 392 -11.45 14.86 -26.16
CA LEU A 392 -12.27 14.69 -27.35
C LEU A 392 -13.21 15.88 -27.51
N GLU A 393 -13.22 16.49 -28.68
CA GLU A 393 -14.18 17.53 -29.01
C GLU A 393 -15.40 16.92 -29.71
N ASP A 394 -16.60 17.22 -29.24
CA ASP A 394 -17.83 16.78 -29.90
C ASP A 394 -18.26 17.73 -31.03
N LYS A 395 -19.26 17.32 -31.82
CA LYS A 395 -19.79 18.11 -32.96
C LYS A 395 -20.43 19.45 -32.54
N HIS A 396 -20.69 19.65 -31.25
CA HIS A 396 -21.23 20.87 -30.68
C HIS A 396 -20.13 21.77 -30.07
N GLY A 397 -18.85 21.43 -30.27
CA GLY A 397 -17.69 22.19 -29.79
C GLY A 397 -17.40 22.00 -28.29
N ARG A 398 -18.00 20.99 -27.64
CA ARG A 398 -17.74 20.72 -26.21
C ARG A 398 -16.55 19.76 -26.07
N MET A 399 -15.65 20.12 -25.18
CA MET A 399 -14.42 19.35 -24.91
C MET A 399 -14.63 18.36 -23.75
N HIS A 400 -14.60 17.07 -24.06
CA HIS A 400 -14.71 15.97 -23.11
C HIS A 400 -13.32 15.51 -22.69
N ARG A 401 -13.05 15.48 -21.38
CA ARG A 401 -11.80 14.95 -20.82
C ARG A 401 -12.05 13.66 -20.07
N PHE A 402 -11.23 12.65 -20.32
CA PHE A 402 -11.38 11.36 -19.66
C PHE A 402 -10.05 10.61 -19.60
N ASN A 403 -9.98 9.63 -18.70
CA ASN A 403 -8.88 8.69 -18.63
C ASN A 403 -9.41 7.32 -19.01
N CYS A 404 -8.68 6.59 -19.85
CA CYS A 404 -9.00 5.19 -20.17
C CYS A 404 -7.73 4.36 -20.23
N GLU A 405 -7.92 3.03 -20.23
CA GLU A 405 -6.84 2.09 -20.48
C GLU A 405 -6.31 2.26 -21.91
N THR A 406 -5.00 2.06 -22.07
CA THR A 406 -4.30 2.41 -23.31
C THR A 406 -3.82 1.19 -24.09
N GLN A 407 -4.18 -0.01 -23.64
CA GLN A 407 -3.76 -1.28 -24.23
C GLN A 407 -4.75 -1.82 -25.26
N SER A 408 -5.96 -1.26 -25.33
CA SER A 408 -7.05 -1.75 -26.17
C SER A 408 -7.84 -0.58 -26.74
N LEU A 409 -7.93 -0.53 -28.07
CA LEU A 409 -8.69 0.46 -28.83
C LEU A 409 -10.19 0.31 -28.54
N THR A 410 -10.64 -0.91 -28.25
CA THR A 410 -12.04 -1.19 -27.86
C THR A 410 -12.44 -0.45 -26.59
N ASP A 411 -11.54 -0.36 -25.59
CA ASP A 411 -11.82 0.35 -24.34
C ASP A 411 -11.85 1.87 -24.55
N LEU A 412 -10.98 2.39 -25.42
CA LEU A 412 -11.02 3.78 -25.84
C LEU A 412 -12.34 4.09 -26.58
N ILE A 413 -12.74 3.27 -27.55
CA ILE A 413 -14.01 3.42 -28.29
C ILE A 413 -15.20 3.36 -27.33
N THR A 414 -15.18 2.45 -26.35
CA THR A 414 -16.23 2.34 -25.33
C THR A 414 -16.33 3.62 -24.50
N CYS A 415 -15.20 4.22 -24.10
CA CYS A 415 -15.17 5.50 -23.39
C CYS A 415 -15.68 6.68 -24.25
N ILE A 416 -15.45 6.64 -25.56
CA ILE A 416 -15.96 7.61 -26.53
C ILE A 416 -17.48 7.44 -26.67
N LEU A 417 -17.97 6.21 -26.87
CA LEU A 417 -19.39 5.89 -26.99
C LEU A 417 -20.21 6.30 -25.75
N GLN A 418 -19.66 6.14 -24.55
CA GLN A 418 -20.31 6.60 -23.32
C GLN A 418 -20.51 8.13 -23.24
N ARG A 419 -19.78 8.91 -24.04
CA ARG A 419 -19.76 10.38 -23.97
C ARG A 419 -20.44 11.04 -25.17
N VAL A 420 -20.19 10.50 -26.36
CA VAL A 420 -20.67 11.05 -27.63
C VAL A 420 -21.41 10.00 -28.48
N GLY A 421 -21.78 8.86 -27.89
CA GLY A 421 -22.43 7.75 -28.61
C GLY A 421 -23.78 8.11 -29.25
N ASP A 422 -24.52 9.05 -28.66
CA ASP A 422 -25.77 9.59 -29.24
C ASP A 422 -25.53 10.41 -30.52
N ASP A 423 -24.30 10.92 -30.69
CA ASP A 423 -23.91 11.76 -31.82
C ASP A 423 -23.28 10.97 -32.97
N ILE A 424 -23.01 9.66 -32.78
CA ILE A 424 -22.36 8.77 -33.74
C ILE A 424 -23.40 7.92 -34.48
N ASP A 425 -23.44 8.02 -35.80
CA ASP A 425 -24.31 7.21 -36.64
C ASP A 425 -23.76 5.78 -36.76
N LYS A 426 -24.56 4.80 -36.34
CA LYS A 426 -24.23 3.35 -36.42
C LYS A 426 -24.02 2.86 -37.85
N SER A 427 -24.57 3.56 -38.84
CA SER A 427 -24.38 3.25 -40.26
C SER A 427 -23.13 3.88 -40.87
N HIS A 428 -22.52 4.86 -40.19
CA HIS A 428 -21.35 5.61 -40.66
C HIS A 428 -20.36 5.84 -39.50
N LEU A 429 -19.55 4.82 -39.21
CA LEU A 429 -18.58 4.86 -38.11
C LEU A 429 -17.42 5.84 -38.41
N PRO A 430 -17.10 6.77 -37.51
CA PRO A 430 -15.99 7.71 -37.70
C PRO A 430 -14.63 7.02 -37.52
N GLN A 431 -13.62 7.52 -38.21
CA GLN A 431 -12.22 7.20 -37.88
C GLN A 431 -11.77 8.02 -36.68
N ILE A 432 -10.99 7.40 -35.81
CA ILE A 432 -10.37 8.08 -34.66
C ILE A 432 -8.99 8.57 -35.09
N LEU A 433 -8.74 9.87 -34.96
CA LEU A 433 -7.44 10.47 -35.20
C LEU A 433 -6.93 11.11 -33.91
N TYR A 434 -5.62 11.21 -33.78
CA TYR A 434 -4.97 12.01 -32.74
C TYR A 434 -4.15 13.14 -33.34
N GLU A 435 -3.99 14.22 -32.57
CA GLU A 435 -3.09 15.32 -32.90
C GLU A 435 -1.69 15.03 -32.34
N ASP A 436 -0.69 14.99 -33.21
CA ASP A 436 0.72 14.81 -32.83
C ASP A 436 1.43 16.14 -32.51
N GLU A 437 2.76 16.11 -32.36
CA GLU A 437 3.56 17.30 -32.00
C GLU A 437 3.67 18.35 -33.12
N ASP A 438 3.52 17.92 -34.37
CA ASP A 438 3.55 18.76 -35.55
C ASP A 438 2.14 19.32 -35.89
N HIS A 439 1.16 19.03 -35.03
CA HIS A 439 -0.27 19.34 -35.21
C HIS A 439 -0.92 18.58 -36.38
N ASP A 440 -0.34 17.47 -36.80
CA ASP A 440 -0.89 16.59 -37.81
C ASP A 440 -1.93 15.65 -37.20
N LYS A 441 -2.97 15.34 -37.98
CA LYS A 441 -4.04 14.41 -37.58
C LYS A 441 -3.69 13.00 -38.06
N VAL A 442 -3.25 12.15 -37.15
CA VAL A 442 -2.80 10.79 -37.43
C VAL A 442 -3.87 9.78 -37.03
N VAL A 443 -4.14 8.78 -37.88
CA VAL A 443 -5.20 7.78 -37.68
C VAL A 443 -4.79 6.75 -36.63
N LEU A 444 -5.70 6.40 -35.72
CA LEU A 444 -5.60 5.26 -34.80
C LEU A 444 -6.42 4.09 -35.34
N ALA A 445 -5.76 3.09 -35.93
CA ALA A 445 -6.44 1.96 -36.57
C ALA A 445 -6.30 0.63 -35.82
N SER A 446 -5.34 0.52 -34.89
CA SER A 446 -5.05 -0.68 -34.12
C SER A 446 -4.66 -0.39 -32.67
N ASP A 447 -4.68 -1.44 -31.83
CA ASP A 447 -4.18 -1.36 -30.45
C ASP A 447 -2.70 -0.94 -30.39
N GLY A 448 -1.90 -1.39 -31.37
CA GLY A 448 -0.51 -1.00 -31.51
C GLY A 448 -0.32 0.50 -31.76
N ASP A 449 -1.17 1.10 -32.60
CA ASP A 449 -1.14 2.54 -32.88
C ASP A 449 -1.49 3.37 -31.64
N LEU A 450 -2.47 2.90 -30.87
CA LEU A 450 -2.88 3.55 -29.61
C LEU A 450 -1.75 3.53 -28.58
N VAL A 451 -1.11 2.36 -28.39
CA VAL A 451 0.03 2.23 -27.46
C VAL A 451 1.18 3.12 -27.91
N ALA A 452 1.52 3.11 -29.21
CA ALA A 452 2.59 3.94 -29.75
C ALA A 452 2.33 5.45 -29.57
N ALA A 453 1.10 5.91 -29.86
CA ALA A 453 0.72 7.31 -29.70
C ALA A 453 0.77 7.78 -28.24
N VAL A 454 0.31 6.94 -27.31
CA VAL A 454 0.33 7.23 -25.87
C VAL A 454 1.76 7.24 -25.33
N ASP A 455 2.58 6.28 -25.73
CA ASP A 455 3.97 6.20 -25.27
C ASP A 455 4.80 7.36 -25.81
N HIS A 456 4.57 7.78 -27.06
CA HIS A 456 5.15 9.00 -27.62
C HIS A 456 4.73 10.22 -26.80
N ALA A 457 3.43 10.40 -26.55
CA ALA A 457 2.92 11.52 -25.75
C ALA A 457 3.53 11.56 -24.34
N ARG A 458 3.77 10.40 -23.72
CA ARG A 458 4.42 10.30 -22.40
C ARG A 458 5.88 10.70 -22.42
N GLN A 459 6.62 10.24 -23.43
CA GLN A 459 8.03 10.58 -23.60
C GLN A 459 8.23 12.09 -23.80
N SER A 460 7.26 12.73 -24.47
CA SER A 460 7.24 14.17 -24.71
C SER A 460 6.61 14.99 -23.59
N GLY A 461 6.23 14.34 -22.48
CA GLY A 461 5.69 15.01 -21.29
C GLY A 461 4.25 15.52 -21.43
N LEU A 462 3.52 15.11 -22.47
CA LEU A 462 2.11 15.42 -22.65
C LEU A 462 1.27 14.64 -21.63
N LYS A 463 0.36 15.34 -20.96
CA LYS A 463 -0.54 14.76 -19.94
C LYS A 463 -1.83 14.20 -20.54
N SER A 464 -2.09 14.45 -21.82
CA SER A 464 -3.28 13.99 -22.53
C SER A 464 -3.12 14.04 -24.04
N LEU A 465 -3.68 13.06 -24.75
CA LEU A 465 -3.80 13.07 -26.21
C LEU A 465 -5.08 13.81 -26.64
N ARG A 466 -5.02 14.62 -27.71
CA ARG A 466 -6.24 15.18 -28.32
C ARG A 466 -6.73 14.24 -29.41
N LEU A 467 -8.00 13.89 -29.37
CA LEU A 467 -8.68 13.01 -30.31
C LEU A 467 -9.66 13.80 -31.19
N HIS A 468 -9.76 13.38 -32.44
CA HIS A 468 -10.71 13.88 -33.44
C HIS A 468 -11.46 12.72 -34.08
N LEU A 469 -12.76 12.90 -34.29
CA LEU A 469 -13.60 11.93 -35.01
C LEU A 469 -13.85 12.45 -36.42
N ASP A 470 -13.23 11.83 -37.42
CA ASP A 470 -13.46 12.16 -38.81
C ASP A 470 -14.51 11.24 -39.45
N HIS A 471 -15.52 11.85 -40.05
CA HIS A 471 -16.62 11.18 -40.74
C HIS A 471 -16.47 11.25 -42.27
N SER A 472 -15.40 11.86 -42.78
CA SER A 472 -15.21 12.19 -44.21
C SER A 472 -14.78 11.01 -45.11
N GLY A 473 -14.64 9.80 -44.55
CA GLY A 473 -14.02 8.63 -45.18
C GLY A 473 -14.77 7.92 -46.31
N LEU A 474 -15.76 8.52 -46.98
CA LEU A 474 -16.42 7.93 -48.16
C LEU A 474 -16.75 9.00 -49.20
N GLY A 475 -15.70 9.61 -49.79
CA GLY A 475 -15.91 10.72 -50.72
C GLY A 475 -14.78 11.13 -51.65
N ARG A 476 -13.75 10.30 -51.93
CA ARG A 476 -12.90 10.51 -53.13
C ARG A 476 -12.02 9.31 -53.47
N ARG A 477 -12.37 8.59 -54.54
CA ARG A 477 -11.51 7.62 -55.21
C ARG A 477 -10.20 8.30 -55.68
N LYS A 478 -9.05 7.82 -55.20
CA LYS A 478 -7.81 7.78 -55.99
C LYS A 478 -7.18 6.41 -55.83
N LYS A 479 -7.00 5.73 -56.98
CA LYS A 479 -6.40 4.40 -57.13
C LYS A 479 -5.02 4.34 -56.45
N GLY A 480 -4.83 3.37 -55.57
CA GLY A 480 -3.55 2.97 -54.98
C GLY A 480 -3.75 1.67 -54.19
N HIS A 481 -2.82 0.73 -54.33
CA HIS A 481 -2.90 -0.68 -53.91
C HIS A 481 -3.00 -0.90 -52.39
N GLU A 482 -3.62 -2.02 -52.00
CA GLU A 482 -3.54 -2.72 -50.70
C GLU A 482 -4.00 -1.99 -49.42
N SER A 483 -5.30 -2.04 -49.12
CA SER A 483 -5.81 -1.76 -47.75
C SER A 483 -7.15 -2.45 -47.50
N GLY A 484 -7.18 -3.79 -47.54
CA GLY A 484 -8.37 -4.56 -47.16
C GLY A 484 -8.40 -5.00 -45.69
N SER A 485 -7.23 -5.11 -45.05
CA SER A 485 -7.10 -5.72 -43.72
C SER A 485 -7.28 -4.75 -42.55
N LEU A 486 -6.91 -3.48 -42.72
CA LEU A 486 -6.94 -2.46 -41.66
C LEU A 486 -8.36 -1.91 -41.40
N GLU A 487 -9.18 -1.80 -42.44
CA GLU A 487 -10.56 -1.31 -42.31
C GLU A 487 -11.46 -2.30 -41.55
N TYR A 488 -11.09 -3.59 -41.56
CA TYR A 488 -11.80 -4.67 -40.86
C TYR A 488 -11.56 -4.61 -39.34
N ALA A 489 -10.30 -4.47 -38.90
CA ALA A 489 -9.93 -4.44 -37.48
C ALA A 489 -10.58 -3.27 -36.72
N HIS A 490 -10.66 -2.10 -37.36
CA HIS A 490 -11.33 -0.94 -36.77
C HIS A 490 -12.85 -1.14 -36.67
N LYS A 491 -13.50 -1.74 -37.68
CA LYS A 491 -14.95 -2.06 -37.63
C LYS A 491 -15.28 -3.10 -36.54
N ASP A 492 -14.42 -4.09 -36.35
CA ASP A 492 -14.57 -5.11 -35.30
C ASP A 492 -14.48 -4.50 -33.90
N ALA A 493 -13.58 -3.52 -33.69
CA ALA A 493 -13.45 -2.81 -32.41
C ALA A 493 -14.72 -1.98 -32.07
N TRP A 494 -15.33 -1.31 -33.06
CA TRP A 494 -16.61 -0.62 -32.88
C TRP A 494 -17.75 -1.61 -32.58
N ALA A 495 -17.81 -2.74 -33.27
CA ALA A 495 -18.83 -3.75 -33.04
C ALA A 495 -18.74 -4.37 -31.63
N ALA A 496 -17.51 -4.63 -31.16
CA ALA A 496 -17.24 -5.08 -29.80
C ALA A 496 -17.64 -4.01 -28.76
N ALA A 497 -17.29 -2.75 -28.99
CA ALA A 497 -17.65 -1.64 -28.10
C ALA A 497 -19.16 -1.37 -28.02
N TYR A 498 -19.90 -1.48 -29.13
CA TYR A 498 -21.37 -1.39 -29.08
C TYR A 498 -22.00 -2.57 -28.33
N SER A 499 -21.43 -3.77 -28.45
CA SER A 499 -21.90 -4.96 -27.74
C SER A 499 -21.70 -4.83 -26.22
N THR A 500 -20.57 -4.28 -25.78
CA THR A 500 -20.29 -4.04 -24.35
C THR A 500 -21.22 -2.97 -23.76
N VAL A 501 -21.44 -1.86 -24.47
CA VAL A 501 -22.38 -0.80 -24.03
C VAL A 501 -23.82 -1.32 -24.00
N ALA A 502 -24.24 -2.11 -25.01
CA ALA A 502 -25.59 -2.70 -25.07
C ALA A 502 -25.83 -3.73 -23.95
N ALA A 503 -24.84 -4.58 -23.66
CA ALA A 503 -24.90 -5.53 -22.55
C ALA A 503 -25.03 -4.81 -21.20
N GLY A 504 -24.31 -3.70 -21.00
CA GLY A 504 -24.44 -2.85 -19.83
C GLY A 504 -25.83 -2.23 -19.67
N ALA A 505 -26.41 -1.71 -20.75
CA ALA A 505 -27.76 -1.15 -20.74
C ALA A 505 -28.85 -2.20 -20.47
N ALA A 506 -28.73 -3.39 -21.05
CA ALA A 506 -29.65 -4.51 -20.82
C ALA A 506 -29.62 -5.01 -19.36
N PHE A 507 -28.44 -5.01 -18.73
CA PHE A 507 -28.27 -5.36 -17.32
C PHE A 507 -28.99 -4.36 -16.40
N VAL A 508 -28.85 -3.05 -16.67
CA VAL A 508 -29.53 -1.99 -15.91
C VAL A 508 -31.05 -2.05 -16.08
N ALA A 509 -31.54 -2.29 -17.30
CA ALA A 509 -32.97 -2.47 -17.58
C ALA A 509 -33.53 -3.73 -16.89
N GLY A 510 -32.77 -4.83 -16.88
CA GLY A 510 -33.13 -6.07 -16.19
C GLY A 510 -33.27 -5.89 -14.67
N ILE A 511 -32.38 -5.12 -14.04
CA ILE A 511 -32.49 -4.74 -12.63
C ILE A 511 -33.72 -3.86 -12.38
N GLY A 512 -34.02 -2.93 -13.29
CA GLY A 512 -35.21 -2.07 -13.21
C GLY A 512 -36.53 -2.86 -13.29
N VAL A 513 -36.61 -3.84 -14.20
CA VAL A 513 -37.77 -4.72 -14.33
C VAL A 513 -37.92 -5.64 -13.11
N MET A 514 -36.82 -6.17 -12.58
CA MET A 514 -36.82 -6.97 -11.35
C MET A 514 -37.26 -6.14 -10.12
N ALA A 515 -36.84 -4.88 -10.03
CA ALA A 515 -37.28 -3.97 -8.97
C ALA A 515 -38.76 -3.59 -9.10
N TYR A 516 -39.27 -3.41 -10.33
CA TYR A 516 -40.68 -3.14 -10.60
C TYR A 516 -41.60 -4.34 -10.29
N LEU A 517 -41.17 -5.56 -10.64
CA LEU A 517 -41.89 -6.80 -10.33
C LEU A 517 -41.92 -7.07 -8.83
N LYS A 518 -40.83 -6.76 -8.11
CA LYS A 518 -40.76 -6.92 -6.64
C LYS A 518 -41.62 -5.91 -5.89
N ARG A 519 -41.94 -4.76 -6.48
CA ARG A 519 -42.81 -3.71 -5.90
C ARG A 519 -44.29 -3.92 -6.22
N SER A 520 -44.61 -4.65 -7.29
CA SER A 520 -45.99 -5.00 -7.69
C SER A 520 -46.53 -6.25 -6.96
N ALA A 521 -45.69 -6.96 -6.22
CA ALA A 521 -46.01 -8.18 -5.49
C ALA A 521 -46.11 -7.99 -3.96
N ALA A 522 -46.16 -6.73 -3.48
CA ALA A 522 -46.26 -6.35 -2.08
C ALA A 522 -47.57 -5.60 -1.79
#